data_AF-A0A448ZR15-F1
#
_entry.id   AF-A0A448ZR15-F1
#
_cell.length_a   1.000
_cell.length_b   1.000
_cell.length_c   1.000
_cell.angle_alpha   90.00
_cell.angle_beta   90.00
_cell.angle_gamma   90.00
#
_symmetry.space_group_name_H-M   'P 1'
#
loop_
_entity.id
_entity.type
_entity.pdbx_description
1 polymer ?
#
loop_
_entity_poly.entity_id
_entity_poly.type
_entity_poly.pdbx_seq_one_letter_code
_entity_poly.pdbx_strand_id
1 'polypeptide(L)'
;MPVWIPDSEESHRCYCSVVTTLLVVWCLHYAHGGYLAWRRDFWCRQTKEVVSNKQLPPATMWEKNRKAILDAAAIHKRTFAFCRSLLLFKKTSAPRLKRRLSYSPAGNIEEQASMLDMDHVYMTFFDFFWCWMFIRPCTILLAMTGTITFFVRDFIDKIMRRGSKERLDLAKVVASLVLESGLAIHYSCTTDEYEAAFFYEDFPFVDQNGDPHCADLFAVYIDLKTKTMTKASIDGQSLSPSQAMTLCVWILVGPLHVKLHSYANWAVNTNSLVKDKHSFYHRNSITTVFYNYMGFAGFCSLVPFFAKFGFVHKNWDKHANGGALMYCFRKGIESGVCQHPHINELVPHSRSVAFVVRARGIFFSEFEKHKDLLPGADCEALFIGTVLHSLDHSNLTEIVDPIWLDREDPRYGVMASLAAIVRSGFTSDLPWISFHKKFKGSGHPFYEAVYQKCSKIDKAHADNMDSCIIK
;
A
#
# COMPACT_ATOMS: atom_id res chain seq x y z
N MET A 1 -58.20 -9.14 21.08
CA MET A 1 -57.44 -10.36 21.42
C MET A 1 -56.36 -9.96 22.41
N PRO A 2 -56.31 -10.56 23.62
CA PRO A 2 -55.24 -10.27 24.57
C PRO A 2 -53.94 -10.94 24.10
N VAL A 3 -52.86 -10.16 24.01
CA VAL A 3 -51.51 -10.67 23.76
C VAL A 3 -51.06 -11.36 25.04
N TRP A 4 -50.92 -12.69 24.99
CA TRP A 4 -50.33 -13.47 26.07
C TRP A 4 -48.85 -13.10 26.16
N ILE A 5 -48.48 -12.31 27.17
CA ILE A 5 -47.09 -12.07 27.53
C ILE A 5 -46.79 -13.14 28.59
N PRO A 6 -45.98 -14.17 28.29
CA PRO A 6 -45.63 -15.16 29.30
C PRO A 6 -44.89 -14.45 30.44
N ASP A 7 -45.25 -14.74 31.68
CA ASP A 7 -44.47 -14.38 32.87
C ASP A 7 -43.10 -15.08 32.76
N SER A 8 -42.08 -14.32 32.34
CA SER A 8 -40.95 -14.84 31.57
C SER A 8 -39.61 -14.89 32.32
N GLU A 9 -39.56 -15.00 33.64
CA GLU A 9 -38.25 -15.08 34.33
C GLU A 9 -37.47 -16.34 33.96
N GLU A 10 -38.13 -17.51 33.92
CA GLU A 10 -37.47 -18.77 33.56
C GLU A 10 -37.08 -18.82 32.08
N SER A 11 -37.94 -18.30 31.19
CA SER A 11 -37.62 -18.23 29.76
C SER A 11 -36.51 -17.21 29.47
N HIS A 12 -36.45 -16.10 30.21
CA HIS A 12 -35.34 -15.14 30.12
C HIS A 12 -34.02 -15.75 30.62
N ARG A 13 -34.01 -16.48 31.74
CA ARG A 13 -32.80 -17.17 32.24
C ARG A 13 -32.31 -18.23 31.26
N CYS A 14 -33.22 -19.02 30.68
CA CYS A 14 -32.87 -20.01 29.66
C CYS A 14 -32.28 -19.34 28.42
N TYR A 15 -32.90 -18.27 27.92
CA TYR A 15 -32.40 -17.51 26.78
C TYR A 15 -31.02 -16.91 27.04
N CYS A 16 -30.80 -16.25 28.18
CA CYS A 16 -29.50 -15.69 28.56
C CYS A 16 -28.41 -16.77 28.64
N SER A 17 -28.73 -17.96 29.18
CA SER A 17 -27.79 -19.08 29.25
C SER A 17 -27.40 -19.59 27.86
N VAL A 18 -28.38 -19.73 26.95
CA VAL A 18 -28.13 -20.17 25.56
C VAL A 18 -27.29 -19.15 24.81
N VAL A 19 -27.64 -17.86 24.87
CA VAL A 19 -26.87 -16.79 24.20
C VAL A 19 -25.45 -16.71 24.73
N THR A 20 -25.26 -16.79 26.05
CA THR A 20 -23.93 -16.80 26.67
C THR A 20 -23.11 -18.01 26.21
N THR A 21 -23.72 -19.20 26.19
CA THR A 21 -23.06 -20.42 25.72
C THR A 21 -22.64 -20.30 24.25
N LEU A 22 -23.52 -19.80 23.39
CA LEU A 22 -23.21 -19.58 21.97
C LEU A 22 -22.09 -18.55 21.79
N LEU A 23 -22.08 -17.47 22.58
CA LEU A 23 -21.02 -16.47 22.54
C LEU A 23 -19.68 -17.05 22.97
N VAL A 24 -19.65 -17.85 24.05
CA VAL A 24 -18.43 -18.53 24.52
C VAL A 24 -17.92 -19.50 23.46
N VAL A 25 -18.79 -20.34 22.88
CA VAL A 25 -18.41 -21.28 21.81
C VAL A 25 -17.85 -20.53 20.60
N TRP A 26 -18.49 -19.42 20.20
CA TRP A 26 -18.01 -18.58 19.11
C TRP A 26 -16.64 -17.96 19.42
N CYS A 27 -16.45 -17.40 20.62
CA CYS A 27 -15.16 -16.85 21.07
C CYS A 27 -14.06 -17.92 21.07
N LEU A 28 -14.34 -19.13 21.57
CA LEU A 28 -13.40 -20.25 21.57
C LEU A 28 -13.06 -20.69 20.14
N HIS A 29 -14.05 -20.76 19.25
CA HIS A 29 -13.82 -21.09 17.85
C HIS A 29 -12.98 -20.02 17.14
N TYR A 30 -13.27 -18.74 17.39
CA TYR A 30 -12.52 -17.61 16.84
C TYR A 30 -11.07 -17.59 17.33
N ALA A 31 -10.86 -17.87 18.62
CA ALA A 31 -9.54 -17.97 19.21
C ALA A 31 -8.75 -19.17 18.70
N HIS A 32 -9.40 -20.32 18.56
CA HIS A 32 -8.80 -21.50 17.94
C HIS A 32 -8.39 -21.22 16.49
N GLY A 33 -9.23 -20.52 15.71
CA GLY A 33 -8.88 -20.07 14.37
C GLY A 33 -7.65 -19.16 14.34
N GLY A 34 -7.53 -18.24 15.30
CA GLY A 34 -6.34 -17.40 15.48
C GLY A 34 -5.09 -18.20 15.80
N TYR A 35 -5.21 -19.19 16.70
CA TYR A 35 -4.11 -20.11 17.01
C TYR A 35 -3.66 -20.93 15.80
N LEU A 36 -4.58 -21.47 15.02
CA LEU A 36 -4.24 -22.22 13.80
C LEU A 36 -3.56 -21.34 12.76
N ALA A 37 -4.02 -20.11 12.57
CA ALA A 37 -3.39 -19.15 11.65
C ALA A 37 -1.96 -18.79 12.11
N TRP A 38 -1.78 -18.46 13.39
CA TRP A 38 -0.46 -18.20 13.96
C TRP A 38 0.48 -19.41 13.83
N ARG A 39 -0.01 -20.61 14.15
CA ARG A 39 0.77 -21.84 14.06
C ARG A 39 1.19 -22.13 12.62
N ARG A 40 0.32 -21.89 11.65
CA ARG A 40 0.64 -22.09 10.22
C ARG A 40 1.69 -21.10 9.73
N ASP A 41 1.52 -19.82 10.07
CA ASP A 41 2.21 -18.74 9.36
C ASP A 41 3.39 -18.11 10.13
N PHE A 42 3.41 -18.21 11.47
CA PHE A 42 4.41 -17.57 12.33
C PHE A 42 5.26 -18.56 13.13
N TRP A 43 4.72 -19.71 13.52
CA TRP A 43 5.49 -20.71 14.31
C TRP A 43 6.80 -21.12 13.62
N CYS A 44 6.75 -21.40 12.32
CA CYS A 44 7.91 -21.80 11.53
C CYS A 44 8.98 -20.71 11.41
N ARG A 45 8.70 -19.46 11.81
CA ARG A 45 9.68 -18.36 11.80
C ARG A 45 10.53 -18.32 13.06
N GLN A 46 10.10 -19.00 14.14
CA GLN A 46 10.85 -19.05 15.41
C GLN A 46 12.22 -19.72 15.26
N THR A 47 12.35 -20.65 14.30
CA THR A 47 13.54 -21.50 14.11
C THR A 47 14.44 -21.07 12.96
N LYS A 48 13.99 -20.15 12.10
CA LYS A 48 14.83 -19.61 11.03
C LYS A 48 15.83 -18.63 11.63
N GLU A 49 17.10 -18.70 11.23
CA GLU A 49 18.04 -17.60 11.47
C GLU A 49 17.38 -16.31 11.02
N VAL A 50 17.07 -15.43 11.97
CA VAL A 50 16.07 -14.39 11.76
C VAL A 50 16.66 -13.34 10.84
N VAL A 51 16.17 -13.29 9.60
CA VAL A 51 16.52 -12.27 8.60
C VAL A 51 16.21 -10.85 9.12
N SER A 52 15.38 -10.71 10.16
CA SER A 52 15.13 -9.43 10.86
C SER A 52 16.38 -8.78 11.43
N ASN A 53 17.46 -9.54 11.61
CA ASN A 53 18.72 -8.99 12.09
C ASN A 53 19.60 -8.46 10.96
N LYS A 54 19.19 -8.54 9.69
CA LYS A 54 19.97 -8.04 8.55
C LYS A 54 19.65 -6.58 8.23
N GLN A 55 20.62 -5.87 7.70
CA GLN A 55 20.39 -4.54 7.13
C GLN A 55 19.46 -4.63 5.92
N LEU A 56 18.72 -3.56 5.66
CA LEU A 56 17.87 -3.39 4.49
C LEU A 56 18.66 -3.66 3.19
N PRO A 57 18.07 -4.32 2.17
CA PRO A 57 18.73 -4.52 0.89
C PRO A 57 19.10 -3.16 0.27
N PRO A 58 20.22 -3.07 -0.46
CA PRO A 58 20.65 -1.81 -1.03
C PRO A 58 19.66 -1.39 -2.12
N ALA A 59 19.37 -0.09 -2.22
CA ALA A 59 18.58 0.43 -3.31
C ALA A 59 19.28 0.16 -4.65
N THR A 60 18.51 -0.25 -5.65
CA THR A 60 18.97 -0.42 -7.03
C THR A 60 19.51 0.90 -7.56
N MET A 61 20.73 0.87 -8.07
CA MET A 61 21.39 2.04 -8.66
C MET A 61 20.57 2.58 -9.84
N TRP A 62 20.48 3.90 -9.93
CA TRP A 62 19.77 4.59 -11.00
C TRP A 62 20.19 4.11 -12.40
N GLU A 63 21.49 3.92 -12.63
CA GLU A 63 22.03 3.49 -13.92
C GLU A 63 21.50 2.12 -14.35
N LYS A 64 21.31 1.20 -13.39
CA LYS A 64 20.74 -0.12 -13.66
C LYS A 64 19.27 0.02 -14.06
N ASN A 65 18.50 0.83 -13.35
CA ASN A 65 17.10 1.08 -13.67
C ASN A 65 16.92 1.76 -15.03
N ARG A 66 17.70 2.83 -15.25
CA ARG A 66 17.74 3.55 -16.53
C ARG A 66 18.08 2.62 -17.70
N LYS A 67 19.05 1.71 -17.52
CA LYS A 67 19.37 0.71 -18.55
C LYS A 67 18.17 -0.19 -18.84
N ALA A 68 17.50 -0.72 -17.81
CA ALA A 68 16.32 -1.58 -17.97
C ALA A 68 15.20 -0.87 -18.74
N ILE A 69 14.88 0.37 -18.39
CA ILE A 69 13.88 1.20 -19.09
C ILE A 69 14.26 1.41 -20.57
N LEU A 70 15.53 1.74 -20.84
CA LEU A 70 16.00 1.96 -22.22
C LEU A 70 15.99 0.68 -23.05
N ASP A 71 16.34 -0.46 -22.46
CA ASP A 71 16.31 -1.77 -23.11
C ASP A 71 14.87 -2.18 -23.43
N ALA A 72 13.95 -2.03 -22.47
CA ALA A 72 12.52 -2.29 -22.65
C ALA A 72 11.92 -1.39 -23.75
N ALA A 73 12.24 -0.09 -23.73
CA ALA A 73 11.82 0.83 -24.80
C ALA A 73 12.37 0.44 -26.18
N ALA A 74 13.57 -0.16 -26.24
CA ALA A 74 14.20 -0.59 -27.48
C ALA A 74 13.57 -1.86 -28.07
N ILE A 75 12.83 -2.66 -27.29
CA ILE A 75 11.99 -3.76 -27.79
C ILE A 75 10.80 -3.17 -28.58
N HIS A 76 10.23 -2.08 -28.05
CA HIS A 76 9.00 -1.45 -28.55
C HIS A 76 9.26 -0.24 -29.47
N LYS A 77 10.25 -0.35 -30.38
CA LYS A 77 10.79 0.77 -31.18
C LYS A 77 9.75 1.62 -31.89
N ARG A 78 8.69 1.01 -32.45
CA ARG A 78 7.68 1.75 -33.23
C ARG A 78 7.00 2.84 -32.41
N THR A 79 6.84 2.62 -31.10
CA THR A 79 6.13 3.55 -30.22
C THR A 79 7.07 4.50 -29.49
N PHE A 80 8.27 4.04 -29.16
CA PHE A 80 9.21 4.78 -28.30
C PHE A 80 10.39 5.42 -29.04
N ALA A 81 10.68 5.04 -30.30
CA ALA A 81 11.84 5.60 -31.03
C ALA A 81 11.76 7.12 -31.24
N PHE A 82 10.55 7.67 -31.32
CA PHE A 82 10.31 9.11 -31.52
C PHE A 82 9.91 9.82 -30.23
N CYS A 83 9.96 9.14 -29.08
CA CYS A 83 9.64 9.77 -27.81
C CYS A 83 10.78 10.73 -27.41
N ARG A 84 10.50 12.04 -27.45
CA ARG A 84 11.46 13.09 -27.05
C ARG A 84 11.96 12.89 -25.63
N SER A 85 11.07 12.50 -24.70
CA SER A 85 11.43 12.25 -23.30
C SER A 85 12.43 11.10 -23.16
N LEU A 86 12.31 10.01 -23.95
CA LEU A 86 13.30 8.92 -23.94
C LEU A 86 14.66 9.35 -24.53
N LEU A 87 14.66 10.19 -25.57
CA LEU A 87 15.90 10.76 -26.10
C LEU A 87 16.59 11.65 -25.06
N LEU A 88 15.82 12.42 -24.29
CA LEU A 88 16.35 13.22 -23.18
C LEU A 88 16.84 12.33 -22.03
N PHE A 89 16.06 11.34 -21.64
CA PHE A 89 16.40 10.35 -20.61
C PHE A 89 17.71 9.60 -20.93
N LYS A 90 17.94 9.30 -22.21
CA LYS A 90 19.21 8.73 -22.68
C LYS A 90 20.38 9.71 -22.54
N LYS A 91 20.16 11.01 -22.48
CA LYS A 91 21.21 12.02 -22.25
C LYS A 91 21.37 12.39 -20.78
N THR A 92 20.35 12.17 -19.96
CA THR A 92 20.39 12.47 -18.53
C THR A 92 21.42 11.59 -17.82
N SER A 93 22.44 12.24 -17.24
CA SER A 93 23.37 11.61 -16.30
C SER A 93 22.81 11.72 -14.89
N ALA A 94 23.03 10.70 -14.05
CA ALA A 94 22.76 10.85 -12.63
C ALA A 94 23.56 12.05 -12.09
N PRO A 95 22.94 12.97 -11.34
CA PRO A 95 23.72 13.90 -10.54
C PRO A 95 24.65 13.08 -9.64
N ARG A 96 25.91 13.52 -9.49
CA ARG A 96 26.84 12.94 -8.52
C ARG A 96 26.23 13.10 -7.14
N LEU A 97 25.50 12.10 -6.68
CA LEU A 97 25.01 12.02 -5.32
C LEU A 97 26.24 11.98 -4.43
N LYS A 98 26.51 13.08 -3.71
CA LYS A 98 27.44 13.03 -2.57
C LYS A 98 26.97 11.88 -1.71
N ARG A 99 27.85 10.89 -1.52
CA ARG A 99 27.61 9.64 -0.79
C ARG A 99 26.73 9.99 0.41
N ARG A 100 25.46 9.56 0.38
CA ARG A 100 24.54 9.79 1.49
C ARG A 100 25.22 9.23 2.75
N LEU A 101 24.97 9.87 3.88
CA LEU A 101 25.24 9.28 5.19
C LEU A 101 24.52 7.94 5.22
N SER A 102 25.23 6.86 4.85
CA SER A 102 24.77 5.51 5.07
C SER A 102 24.73 5.37 6.57
N TYR A 103 23.51 5.35 7.11
CA TYR A 103 23.32 5.22 8.53
C TYR A 103 23.87 3.84 8.93
N SER A 104 24.95 3.83 9.71
CA SER A 104 25.44 2.59 10.28
C SER A 104 24.54 2.27 11.47
N PRO A 105 23.77 1.16 11.45
CA PRO A 105 22.97 0.77 12.60
C PRO A 105 23.88 0.66 13.83
N ALA A 106 23.33 1.05 14.99
CA ALA A 106 24.05 0.91 16.25
C ALA A 106 24.11 -0.58 16.62
N GLY A 107 25.15 -1.27 16.16
CA GLY A 107 25.39 -2.69 16.36
C GLY A 107 26.16 -3.27 15.17
N ASN A 108 27.07 -4.22 15.44
CA ASN A 108 27.83 -4.95 14.41
C ASN A 108 26.93 -5.91 13.61
N ILE A 109 25.85 -5.40 13.02
CA ILE A 109 25.08 -6.13 12.03
C ILE A 109 25.85 -6.00 10.72
N GLU A 110 26.69 -7.00 10.44
CA GLU A 110 27.49 -7.04 9.21
C GLU A 110 26.69 -7.56 8.01
N GLU A 111 25.62 -8.32 8.24
CA GLU A 111 24.89 -8.97 7.16
C GLU A 111 23.79 -8.08 6.58
N GLN A 112 23.79 -7.93 5.25
CA GLN A 112 22.78 -7.23 4.48
C GLN A 112 21.80 -8.24 3.84
N ALA A 113 20.50 -7.93 3.86
CA ALA A 113 19.51 -8.75 3.17
C ALA A 113 19.71 -8.68 1.65
N SER A 114 19.54 -9.81 0.96
CA SER A 114 19.68 -9.87 -0.50
C SER A 114 18.47 -9.30 -1.25
N MET A 115 17.30 -9.34 -0.61
CA MET A 115 16.03 -8.86 -1.18
C MET A 115 15.07 -8.44 -0.07
N LEU A 116 14.00 -7.76 -0.47
CA LEU A 116 12.88 -7.47 0.42
C LEU A 116 12.05 -8.74 0.65
N ASP A 117 11.36 -8.79 1.78
CA ASP A 117 10.42 -9.87 2.07
C ASP A 117 9.26 -9.38 2.97
N MET A 118 8.20 -10.18 3.03
CA MET A 118 6.97 -9.87 3.76
C MET A 118 6.83 -10.64 5.08
N ASP A 119 7.73 -11.58 5.37
CA ASP A 119 7.48 -12.65 6.33
C ASP A 119 8.67 -13.02 7.23
N HIS A 120 9.74 -12.23 7.27
CA HIS A 120 10.87 -12.51 8.15
C HIS A 120 10.65 -12.17 9.64
N VAL A 121 9.73 -11.25 9.97
CA VAL A 121 9.55 -10.82 11.36
C VAL A 121 8.71 -11.85 12.12
N TYR A 122 9.26 -12.33 13.23
CA TYR A 122 8.55 -13.21 14.17
C TYR A 122 7.62 -12.41 15.09
N MET A 123 6.50 -13.01 15.45
CA MET A 123 5.54 -12.47 16.41
C MET A 123 5.11 -13.57 17.37
N THR A 124 5.10 -13.25 18.67
CA THR A 124 4.63 -14.20 19.69
C THR A 124 3.14 -14.50 19.49
N PHE A 125 2.68 -15.64 20.00
CA PHE A 125 1.25 -15.98 19.93
C PHE A 125 0.38 -14.91 20.59
N PHE A 126 0.78 -14.37 21.74
CA PHE A 126 -0.02 -13.39 22.47
C PHE A 126 -0.13 -12.05 21.75
N ASP A 127 0.95 -11.58 21.13
CA ASP A 127 0.90 -10.35 20.32
C ASP A 127 0.04 -10.55 19.06
N PHE A 128 0.20 -11.70 18.39
CA PHE A 128 -0.64 -12.06 17.24
C PHE A 128 -2.11 -12.15 17.63
N PHE A 129 -2.40 -12.83 18.75
CA PHE A 129 -3.75 -13.02 19.25
C PHE A 129 -4.39 -11.68 19.65
N TRP A 130 -3.63 -10.76 20.23
CA TRP A 130 -4.11 -9.41 20.50
C TRP A 130 -4.51 -8.69 19.20
N CYS A 131 -3.65 -8.69 18.17
CA CYS A 131 -3.98 -8.11 16.87
C CYS A 131 -5.20 -8.81 16.24
N TRP A 132 -5.28 -10.13 16.36
CA TRP A 132 -6.41 -10.92 15.88
C TRP A 132 -7.73 -10.55 16.54
N MET A 133 -7.73 -10.23 17.84
CA MET A 133 -8.94 -9.86 18.57
C MET A 133 -9.36 -8.40 18.35
N PHE A 134 -8.41 -7.46 18.24
CA PHE A 134 -8.72 -6.03 18.26
C PHE A 134 -8.56 -5.31 16.92
N ILE A 135 -7.75 -5.85 16.00
CA ILE A 135 -7.50 -5.23 14.70
C ILE A 135 -8.31 -5.93 13.61
N ARG A 136 -8.23 -7.26 13.53
CA ARG A 136 -8.86 -8.03 12.45
C ARG A 136 -10.37 -7.79 12.31
N PRO A 137 -11.19 -7.74 13.39
CA PRO A 137 -12.61 -7.45 13.25
C PRO A 137 -12.88 -6.06 12.66
N CYS A 138 -12.09 -5.06 13.04
CA CYS A 138 -12.17 -3.71 12.50
C CYS A 138 -11.84 -3.67 11.01
N THR A 139 -10.82 -4.43 10.57
CA THR A 139 -10.46 -4.59 9.16
C THR A 139 -11.56 -5.28 8.36
N ILE A 140 -12.13 -6.38 8.90
CA ILE A 140 -13.26 -7.07 8.26
C ILE A 140 -14.46 -6.13 8.13
N LEU A 141 -14.77 -5.37 9.18
CA LEU A 141 -15.88 -4.42 9.16
C LEU A 141 -15.67 -3.32 8.12
N LEU A 142 -14.46 -2.75 8.03
CA LEU A 142 -14.13 -1.77 7.00
C LEU A 142 -14.31 -2.35 5.60
N ALA A 143 -13.75 -3.54 5.36
CA ALA A 143 -13.87 -4.22 4.07
C ALA A 143 -15.32 -4.48 3.69
N MET A 144 -16.14 -5.00 4.61
CA MET A 144 -17.55 -5.27 4.38
C MET A 144 -18.35 -3.99 4.12
N THR A 145 -18.25 -3.00 5.00
CA THR A 145 -19.03 -1.75 4.90
C THR A 145 -18.64 -0.95 3.66
N GLY A 146 -17.34 -0.86 3.36
CA GLY A 146 -16.82 -0.21 2.16
C GLY A 146 -17.29 -0.89 0.87
N THR A 147 -17.21 -2.23 0.82
CA THR A 147 -17.68 -3.03 -0.33
C THR A 147 -19.18 -2.86 -0.55
N ILE A 148 -20.00 -3.01 0.50
CA ILE A 148 -21.45 -2.84 0.41
C ILE A 148 -21.81 -1.43 -0.06
N THR A 149 -21.17 -0.41 0.53
CA THR A 149 -21.39 0.98 0.15
C THR A 149 -21.05 1.22 -1.32
N PHE A 150 -19.94 0.66 -1.81
CA PHE A 150 -19.58 0.75 -3.22
C PHE A 150 -20.65 0.14 -4.12
N PHE A 151 -21.13 -1.07 -3.85
CA PHE A 151 -22.16 -1.71 -4.68
C PHE A 151 -23.49 -0.96 -4.68
N VAL A 152 -23.91 -0.46 -3.52
CA VAL A 152 -25.12 0.37 -3.42
C VAL A 152 -24.96 1.64 -4.26
N ARG A 153 -23.81 2.32 -4.16
CA ARG A 153 -23.55 3.55 -4.94
C ARG A 153 -23.47 3.28 -6.44
N ASP A 154 -22.79 2.21 -6.86
CA ASP A 154 -22.69 1.80 -8.27
C ASP A 154 -24.08 1.46 -8.86
N PHE A 155 -24.91 0.75 -8.09
CA PHE A 155 -26.28 0.45 -8.48
C PHE A 155 -27.14 1.73 -8.66
N ILE A 156 -27.05 2.66 -7.71
CA ILE A 156 -27.74 3.95 -7.80
C ILE A 156 -27.24 4.76 -9.00
N ASP A 157 -25.93 4.81 -9.26
CA ASP A 157 -25.37 5.54 -10.40
C ASP A 157 -25.90 5.01 -11.74
N LYS A 158 -25.97 3.67 -11.87
CA LYS A 158 -26.54 2.97 -13.04
C LYS A 158 -28.02 3.27 -13.24
N ILE A 159 -28.83 3.22 -12.18
CA ILE A 159 -30.28 3.52 -12.28
C ILE A 159 -30.53 4.98 -12.63
N MET A 160 -29.82 5.88 -11.95
CA MET A 160 -30.04 7.32 -12.09
C MET A 160 -29.45 7.88 -13.39
N ARG A 161 -28.73 7.06 -14.19
CA ARG A 161 -28.02 7.45 -15.43
C ARG A 161 -27.24 8.76 -15.24
N ARG A 162 -26.60 8.92 -14.07
CA ARG A 162 -25.94 10.17 -13.70
C ARG A 162 -24.73 10.49 -14.58
N GLY A 163 -24.24 9.54 -15.36
CA GLY A 163 -23.09 9.71 -16.24
C GLY A 163 -21.88 10.20 -15.44
N SER A 164 -21.71 9.69 -14.21
CA SER A 164 -20.67 10.15 -13.28
C SER A 164 -19.27 10.13 -13.93
N LYS A 165 -19.04 9.13 -14.80
CA LYS A 165 -17.84 9.00 -15.62
C LYS A 165 -17.75 10.00 -16.79
N GLU A 166 -18.86 10.26 -17.48
CA GLU A 166 -18.87 11.09 -18.70
C GLU A 166 -18.54 12.56 -18.44
N ARG A 167 -18.73 13.03 -17.19
CA ARG A 167 -18.45 14.41 -16.79
C ARG A 167 -17.05 14.62 -16.23
N LEU A 168 -16.26 13.56 -16.11
CA LEU A 168 -14.98 13.58 -15.43
C LEU A 168 -13.82 13.59 -16.44
N ASP A 169 -12.90 14.53 -16.25
CA ASP A 169 -11.63 14.55 -16.99
C ASP A 169 -10.67 13.51 -16.41
N LEU A 170 -10.80 12.27 -16.89
CA LEU A 170 -9.96 11.15 -16.45
C LEU A 170 -8.47 11.39 -16.69
N ALA A 171 -8.09 12.19 -17.69
CA ALA A 171 -6.69 12.52 -17.94
C ALA A 171 -6.09 13.38 -16.82
N LYS A 172 -6.88 14.28 -16.22
CA LYS A 172 -6.48 15.02 -15.00
C LYS A 172 -6.45 14.13 -13.76
N VAL A 173 -7.35 13.15 -13.65
CA VAL A 173 -7.32 12.17 -12.56
C VAL A 173 -6.05 11.33 -12.63
N VAL A 174 -5.67 10.83 -13.81
CA VAL A 174 -4.40 10.11 -14.03
C VAL A 174 -3.21 10.98 -13.65
N ALA A 175 -3.18 12.24 -14.10
CA ALA A 175 -2.09 13.15 -13.75
C ALA A 175 -1.99 13.39 -12.23
N SER A 176 -3.13 13.56 -11.57
CA SER A 176 -3.19 13.72 -10.11
C SER A 176 -2.72 12.46 -9.39
N LEU A 177 -3.16 11.28 -9.83
CA LEU A 177 -2.69 9.99 -9.30
C LEU A 177 -1.18 9.89 -9.38
N VAL A 178 -0.59 10.15 -10.54
CA VAL A 178 0.86 10.01 -10.74
C VAL A 178 1.65 11.06 -9.96
N LEU A 179 1.21 12.31 -9.95
CA LEU A 179 1.94 13.40 -9.30
C LEU A 179 1.76 13.42 -7.79
N GLU A 180 0.59 13.07 -7.28
CA GLU A 180 0.24 13.28 -5.87
C GLU A 180 0.30 11.98 -5.04
N SER A 181 0.80 10.87 -5.58
CA SER A 181 1.00 9.61 -4.85
C SER A 181 2.43 9.07 -4.98
N GLY A 182 2.69 7.91 -4.39
CA GLY A 182 3.92 7.13 -4.51
C GLY A 182 4.28 6.76 -5.95
N LEU A 183 3.38 6.93 -6.93
CA LEU A 183 3.72 6.80 -8.35
C LEU A 183 4.73 7.84 -8.84
N ALA A 184 4.86 8.97 -8.14
CA ALA A 184 5.81 10.01 -8.50
C ALA A 184 7.26 9.52 -8.50
N ILE A 185 7.57 8.43 -7.78
CA ILE A 185 8.91 7.84 -7.74
C ILE A 185 9.35 7.29 -9.12
N HIS A 186 8.41 7.00 -10.01
CA HIS A 186 8.68 6.54 -11.38
C HIS A 186 9.03 7.68 -12.34
N TYR A 187 9.10 8.92 -11.83
CA TYR A 187 9.55 10.07 -12.59
C TYR A 187 10.95 9.86 -13.16
N SER A 188 11.10 10.10 -14.45
CA SER A 188 12.34 9.86 -15.18
C SER A 188 12.97 11.13 -15.74
N CYS A 189 12.18 12.00 -16.38
CA CYS A 189 12.65 13.27 -16.95
C CYS A 189 11.47 14.18 -17.34
N THR A 190 11.75 15.44 -17.58
CA THR A 190 10.81 16.44 -18.13
C THR A 190 11.41 17.09 -19.37
N THR A 191 10.62 17.25 -20.43
CA THR A 191 11.03 17.95 -21.65
C THR A 191 11.01 19.48 -21.47
N ASP A 192 11.59 20.23 -22.41
CA ASP A 192 11.54 21.69 -22.41
C ASP A 192 10.10 22.26 -22.51
N GLU A 193 9.13 21.43 -22.89
CA GLU A 193 7.71 21.76 -23.04
C GLU A 193 6.89 21.40 -21.80
N TYR A 194 7.54 21.14 -20.65
CA TYR A 194 6.90 20.74 -19.40
C TYR A 194 6.18 19.37 -19.46
N GLU A 195 6.52 18.51 -20.42
CA GLU A 195 6.01 17.14 -20.45
C GLU A 195 6.92 16.23 -19.61
N ALA A 196 6.42 15.78 -18.46
CA ALA A 196 7.07 14.80 -17.59
C ALA A 196 6.76 13.36 -18.02
N ALA A 197 7.78 12.51 -18.04
CA ALA A 197 7.64 11.09 -18.34
C ALA A 197 7.87 10.22 -17.10
N PHE A 198 6.96 9.27 -16.91
CA PHE A 198 6.97 8.27 -15.83
C PHE A 198 7.05 6.89 -16.45
N PHE A 199 8.07 6.11 -16.07
CA PHE A 199 8.35 4.80 -16.65
C PHE A 199 8.29 3.72 -15.57
N TYR A 200 7.60 2.65 -15.91
CA TYR A 200 7.39 1.49 -15.06
C TYR A 200 7.88 0.26 -15.83
N GLU A 201 9.14 -0.09 -15.61
CA GLU A 201 9.75 -1.33 -16.10
C GLU A 201 9.20 -2.56 -15.39
N ASP A 202 9.21 -3.72 -16.07
CA ASP A 202 8.77 -5.00 -15.53
C ASP A 202 7.41 -4.90 -14.81
N PHE A 203 6.42 -4.27 -15.45
CA PHE A 203 5.14 -3.93 -14.85
C PHE A 203 4.23 -5.16 -14.74
N PRO A 204 3.99 -5.72 -13.54
CA PRO A 204 3.19 -6.93 -13.41
C PRO A 204 1.69 -6.59 -13.36
N PHE A 205 0.90 -7.30 -14.15
CA PHE A 205 -0.54 -7.07 -14.28
C PHE A 205 -1.31 -8.37 -14.46
N VAL A 206 -2.64 -8.29 -14.41
CA VAL A 206 -3.53 -9.42 -14.65
C VAL A 206 -4.39 -9.12 -15.86
N ASP A 207 -4.44 -10.04 -16.81
CA ASP A 207 -5.23 -9.87 -18.03
C ASP A 207 -6.73 -10.15 -17.81
N GLN A 208 -7.51 -10.09 -18.89
CA GLN A 208 -8.93 -10.45 -18.83
C GLN A 208 -9.21 -11.89 -18.46
N ASN A 209 -8.28 -12.80 -18.70
CA ASN A 209 -8.43 -14.20 -18.32
C ASN A 209 -8.11 -14.42 -16.85
N GLY A 210 -7.65 -13.42 -16.11
CA GLY A 210 -7.19 -13.60 -14.74
C GLY A 210 -5.75 -14.13 -14.67
N ASP A 211 -5.08 -14.28 -15.81
CA ASP A 211 -3.73 -14.80 -15.88
C ASP A 211 -2.71 -13.68 -15.58
N PRO A 212 -1.67 -13.96 -14.79
CA PRO A 212 -0.64 -12.97 -14.49
C PRO A 212 0.31 -12.79 -15.68
N HIS A 213 0.64 -11.52 -15.95
CA HIS A 213 1.59 -11.10 -16.99
C HIS A 213 2.55 -10.06 -16.44
N CYS A 214 3.63 -9.82 -17.16
CA CYS A 214 4.57 -8.74 -16.90
C CYS A 214 4.83 -8.01 -18.21
N ALA A 215 4.45 -6.74 -18.28
CA ALA A 215 4.78 -5.88 -19.41
C ALA A 215 6.23 -5.42 -19.29
N ASP A 216 6.91 -5.25 -20.42
CA ASP A 216 8.29 -4.75 -20.44
C ASP A 216 8.33 -3.29 -19.98
N LEU A 217 7.36 -2.48 -20.45
CA LEU A 217 7.31 -1.05 -20.15
C LEU A 217 5.89 -0.50 -20.18
N PHE A 218 5.45 0.03 -19.04
CA PHE A 218 4.33 0.97 -18.96
C PHE A 218 4.88 2.41 -18.85
N ALA A 219 4.29 3.34 -19.61
CA ALA A 219 4.73 4.72 -19.70
C ALA A 219 3.54 5.68 -19.61
N VAL A 220 3.67 6.73 -18.80
CA VAL A 220 2.68 7.81 -18.66
C VAL A 220 3.38 9.15 -18.85
N TYR A 221 2.76 10.03 -19.63
CA TYR A 221 3.25 11.36 -19.94
C TYR A 221 2.26 12.40 -19.43
N ILE A 222 2.76 13.41 -18.72
CA ILE A 222 1.95 14.43 -18.05
C ILE A 222 2.48 15.81 -18.44
N ASP A 223 1.59 16.66 -18.92
CA ASP A 223 1.85 18.10 -19.01
C ASP A 223 1.80 18.66 -17.58
N LEU A 224 2.96 19.08 -17.06
CA LEU A 224 3.11 19.61 -15.70
C LEU A 224 2.47 20.99 -15.50
N LYS A 225 2.18 21.71 -16.59
CA LYS A 225 1.53 23.03 -16.55
C LYS A 225 0.02 22.88 -16.45
N THR A 226 -0.58 22.02 -17.28
CA THR A 226 -2.04 21.78 -17.23
C THR A 226 -2.43 20.70 -16.22
N LYS A 227 -1.45 19.93 -15.73
CA LYS A 227 -1.64 18.73 -14.90
C LYS A 227 -2.62 17.75 -15.55
N THR A 228 -2.36 17.44 -16.82
CA THR A 228 -3.18 16.51 -17.62
C THR A 228 -2.30 15.45 -18.23
N MET A 229 -2.77 14.20 -18.25
CA MET A 229 -2.11 13.13 -19.00
C MET A 229 -2.19 13.42 -20.51
N THR A 230 -1.04 13.55 -21.18
CA THR A 230 -0.95 13.80 -22.63
C THR A 230 -0.96 12.49 -23.41
N LYS A 231 -0.32 11.45 -22.87
CA LYS A 231 -0.20 10.13 -23.49
C LYS A 231 0.01 9.06 -22.43
N ALA A 232 -0.44 7.84 -22.71
CA ALA A 232 -0.02 6.65 -21.99
C ALA A 232 0.11 5.45 -22.95
N SER A 233 1.04 4.55 -22.66
CA SER A 233 1.22 3.32 -23.43
C SER A 233 1.81 2.19 -22.60
N ILE A 234 1.50 0.95 -22.97
CA ILE A 234 2.08 -0.25 -22.39
C ILE A 234 2.51 -1.20 -23.51
N ASP A 235 3.78 -1.60 -23.51
CA ASP A 235 4.40 -2.44 -24.56
C ASP A 235 4.09 -1.93 -25.97
N GLY A 236 4.23 -0.61 -26.13
CA GLY A 236 3.97 0.09 -27.38
C GLY A 236 2.51 0.29 -27.76
N GLN A 237 1.55 -0.25 -27.00
CA GLN A 237 0.12 -0.06 -27.26
C GLN A 237 -0.38 1.21 -26.57
N SER A 238 -1.05 2.10 -27.32
CA SER A 238 -1.65 3.32 -26.76
C SER A 238 -2.79 2.98 -25.82
N LEU A 239 -2.92 3.75 -24.74
CA LEU A 239 -3.96 3.58 -23.73
C LEU A 239 -4.92 4.75 -23.73
N SER A 240 -6.20 4.48 -23.44
CA SER A 240 -7.14 5.54 -23.07
C SER A 240 -6.87 6.05 -21.64
N PRO A 241 -7.36 7.24 -21.27
CA PRO A 241 -7.28 7.71 -19.88
C PRO A 241 -7.89 6.74 -18.86
N SER A 242 -9.01 6.08 -19.20
CA SER A 242 -9.65 5.08 -18.33
C SER A 242 -8.75 3.87 -18.06
N GLN A 243 -8.09 3.38 -19.10
CA GLN A 243 -7.16 2.26 -19.02
C GLN A 243 -5.90 2.64 -18.24
N ALA A 244 -5.32 3.81 -18.52
CA ALA A 244 -4.17 4.34 -17.79
C ALA A 244 -4.48 4.53 -16.30
N MET A 245 -5.67 5.04 -15.96
CA MET A 245 -6.12 5.18 -14.57
C MET A 245 -6.20 3.82 -13.89
N THR A 246 -6.78 2.81 -14.55
CA THR A 246 -6.88 1.45 -14.00
C THR A 246 -5.50 0.87 -13.71
N LEU A 247 -4.54 1.02 -14.63
CA LEU A 247 -3.17 0.56 -14.44
C LEU A 247 -2.46 1.32 -13.31
N CYS A 248 -2.63 2.65 -13.23
CA CYS A 248 -2.05 3.46 -12.14
C CYS A 248 -2.60 3.07 -10.77
N VAL A 249 -3.91 2.85 -10.65
CA VAL A 249 -4.50 2.36 -9.39
C VAL A 249 -4.02 0.95 -9.10
N TRP A 250 -3.93 0.07 -10.11
CA TRP A 250 -3.44 -1.29 -9.96
C TRP A 250 -2.05 -1.36 -9.34
N ILE A 251 -1.09 -0.58 -9.87
CA ILE A 251 0.26 -0.56 -9.31
C ILE A 251 0.25 -0.02 -7.88
N LEU A 252 -0.53 1.02 -7.60
CA LEU A 252 -0.66 1.64 -6.26
C LEU A 252 -1.25 0.72 -5.21
N VAL A 253 -2.20 -0.14 -5.57
CA VAL A 253 -2.87 -1.06 -4.62
C VAL A 253 -2.24 -2.45 -4.59
N GLY A 254 -1.34 -2.75 -5.53
CA GLY A 254 -0.70 -4.05 -5.64
C GLY A 254 0.81 -3.97 -5.57
N PRO A 255 1.55 -4.11 -6.69
CA PRO A 255 3.01 -4.24 -6.70
C PRO A 255 3.78 -3.16 -5.91
N LEU A 256 3.42 -1.89 -6.06
CA LEU A 256 4.07 -0.81 -5.31
C LEU A 256 3.64 -0.81 -3.84
N HIS A 257 2.36 -1.09 -3.59
CA HIS A 257 1.82 -1.16 -2.23
C HIS A 257 2.58 -2.16 -1.36
N VAL A 258 2.68 -3.42 -1.82
CA VAL A 258 3.32 -4.48 -1.05
C VAL A 258 4.81 -4.27 -0.88
N LYS A 259 5.44 -3.49 -1.79
CA LYS A 259 6.83 -3.05 -1.64
C LYS A 259 6.96 -2.09 -0.45
N LEU A 260 6.03 -1.15 -0.25
CA LEU A 260 6.05 -0.29 0.95
C LEU A 260 5.89 -1.11 2.24
N HIS A 261 4.99 -2.10 2.22
CA HIS A 261 4.82 -3.02 3.34
C HIS A 261 6.08 -3.83 3.64
N SER A 262 6.74 -4.36 2.61
CA SER A 262 7.97 -5.15 2.80
C SER A 262 9.08 -4.30 3.42
N TYR A 263 9.26 -3.05 2.95
CA TYR A 263 10.19 -2.10 3.59
C TYR A 263 9.91 -1.90 5.07
N ALA A 264 8.64 -1.73 5.44
CA ALA A 264 8.27 -1.46 6.82
C ALA A 264 8.62 -2.61 7.79
N ASN A 265 8.88 -3.84 7.31
CA ASN A 265 9.37 -4.92 8.17
C ASN A 265 10.77 -4.63 8.77
N TRP A 266 11.58 -3.74 8.16
CA TRP A 266 12.85 -3.29 8.73
C TRP A 266 12.68 -2.12 9.73
N ALA A 267 11.46 -1.63 9.92
CA ALA A 267 11.16 -0.51 10.81
C ALA A 267 10.59 -0.93 12.17
N VAL A 268 10.47 -2.25 12.41
CA VAL A 268 9.72 -2.79 13.54
C VAL A 268 10.63 -3.59 14.48
N ASN A 269 10.25 -3.62 15.76
CA ASN A 269 10.87 -4.49 16.74
C ASN A 269 9.81 -5.10 17.67
N THR A 270 9.59 -6.41 17.51
CA THR A 270 8.58 -7.19 18.24
C THR A 270 9.14 -7.88 19.50
N ASN A 271 10.36 -7.55 19.92
CA ASN A 271 10.97 -8.14 21.10
C ASN A 271 10.26 -7.69 22.38
N SER A 272 9.97 -8.63 23.30
CA SER A 272 9.30 -8.35 24.56
C SER A 272 10.05 -7.34 25.44
N LEU A 273 11.38 -7.26 25.36
CA LEU A 273 12.17 -6.27 26.09
C LEU A 273 11.89 -4.83 25.64
N VAL A 274 11.47 -4.65 24.38
CA VAL A 274 11.05 -3.34 23.86
C VAL A 274 9.67 -2.98 24.41
N LYS A 275 8.79 -3.95 24.65
CA LYS A 275 7.46 -3.72 25.24
C LYS A 275 7.54 -3.04 26.60
N ASP A 276 8.49 -3.44 27.44
CA ASP A 276 8.60 -2.95 28.82
C ASP A 276 9.10 -1.50 28.87
N LYS A 277 9.95 -1.08 27.93
CA LYS A 277 10.54 0.27 27.88
C LYS A 277 9.86 1.22 26.90
N HIS A 278 9.33 0.68 25.80
CA HIS A 278 8.79 1.43 24.66
C HIS A 278 7.48 0.78 24.16
N SER A 279 6.51 0.62 25.06
CA SER A 279 5.23 -0.07 24.79
C SER A 279 4.46 0.48 23.57
N PHE A 280 4.50 1.79 23.34
CA PHE A 280 3.88 2.41 22.16
C PHE A 280 4.53 1.92 20.86
N TYR A 281 5.86 1.95 20.77
CA TYR A 281 6.61 1.49 19.60
C TYR A 281 6.46 -0.02 19.40
N HIS A 282 6.46 -0.81 20.47
CA HIS A 282 6.18 -2.25 20.40
C HIS A 282 4.78 -2.53 19.82
N ARG A 283 3.74 -1.84 20.29
CA ARG A 283 2.36 -2.00 19.77
C ARG A 283 2.29 -1.65 18.28
N ASN A 284 2.95 -0.57 17.86
CA ASN A 284 3.03 -0.17 16.46
C ASN A 284 3.78 -1.20 15.60
N SER A 285 4.82 -1.82 16.16
CA SER A 285 5.60 -2.87 15.53
C SER A 285 4.75 -4.11 15.27
N ILE A 286 4.08 -4.65 16.30
CA ILE A 286 3.22 -5.85 16.13
C ILE A 286 2.02 -5.55 15.22
N THR A 287 1.50 -4.32 15.25
CA THR A 287 0.42 -3.87 14.34
C THR A 287 0.88 -3.94 12.88
N THR A 288 2.04 -3.35 12.58
CA THR A 288 2.62 -3.33 11.22
C THR A 288 2.85 -4.75 10.71
N VAL A 289 3.48 -5.62 11.50
CA VAL A 289 3.75 -7.01 11.10
C VAL A 289 2.44 -7.78 10.85
N PHE A 290 1.44 -7.58 11.71
CA PHE A 290 0.14 -8.23 11.54
C PHE A 290 -0.60 -7.73 10.29
N TYR A 291 -0.54 -6.44 10.02
CA TYR A 291 -1.14 -5.85 8.82
C TYR A 291 -0.45 -6.29 7.53
N ASN A 292 0.88 -6.37 7.53
CA ASN A 292 1.65 -6.93 6.43
C ASN A 292 1.24 -8.38 6.15
N TYR A 293 1.04 -9.18 7.19
CA TYR A 293 0.51 -10.54 7.07
C TYR A 293 -0.92 -10.56 6.48
N MET A 294 -1.82 -9.71 6.98
CA MET A 294 -3.19 -9.63 6.47
C MET A 294 -3.23 -9.18 5.00
N GLY A 295 -2.46 -8.17 4.61
CA GLY A 295 -2.42 -7.66 3.24
C GLY A 295 -1.79 -8.64 2.25
N PHE A 296 -0.77 -9.39 2.66
CA PHE A 296 -0.07 -10.32 1.77
C PHE A 296 -0.74 -11.69 1.69
N ALA A 297 -0.88 -12.39 2.83
CA ALA A 297 -1.42 -13.74 2.88
C ALA A 297 -2.95 -13.76 3.02
N GLY A 298 -3.47 -12.91 3.91
CA GLY A 298 -4.90 -12.81 4.20
C GLY A 298 -5.71 -12.38 2.98
N PHE A 299 -5.35 -11.25 2.37
CA PHE A 299 -6.09 -10.65 1.26
C PHE A 299 -6.09 -11.55 0.02
N CYS A 300 -4.95 -12.14 -0.35
CA CYS A 300 -4.87 -13.12 -1.46
C CYS A 300 -5.83 -14.30 -1.25
N SER A 301 -6.05 -14.72 0.00
CA SER A 301 -7.00 -15.79 0.34
C SER A 301 -8.47 -15.33 0.27
N LEU A 302 -8.74 -14.02 0.37
CA LEU A 302 -10.09 -13.45 0.26
C LEU A 302 -10.54 -13.21 -1.19
N VAL A 303 -9.61 -13.06 -2.13
CA VAL A 303 -9.95 -12.77 -3.53
C VAL A 303 -10.85 -13.85 -4.17
N PRO A 304 -10.60 -15.17 -4.01
CA PRO A 304 -11.50 -16.20 -4.52
C PRO A 304 -12.90 -16.12 -3.89
N PHE A 305 -12.98 -15.76 -2.60
CA PHE A 305 -14.27 -15.52 -1.94
C PHE A 305 -15.01 -14.35 -2.60
N PHE A 306 -14.35 -13.21 -2.83
CA PHE A 306 -14.98 -12.09 -3.54
C PHE A 306 -15.46 -12.47 -4.95
N ALA A 307 -14.69 -13.28 -5.68
CA ALA A 307 -15.07 -13.75 -7.00
C ALA A 307 -16.32 -14.65 -6.95
N LYS A 308 -16.35 -15.59 -6.00
CA LYS A 308 -17.47 -16.52 -5.79
C LYS A 308 -18.79 -15.81 -5.44
N PHE A 309 -18.72 -14.73 -4.68
CA PHE A 309 -19.89 -13.91 -4.33
C PHE A 309 -20.22 -12.83 -5.37
N GLY A 310 -19.50 -12.77 -6.49
CA GLY A 310 -19.75 -11.80 -7.55
C GLY A 310 -19.32 -10.36 -7.23
N PHE A 311 -18.49 -10.17 -6.20
CA PHE A 311 -17.95 -8.86 -5.84
C PHE A 311 -16.78 -8.42 -6.75
N VAL A 312 -16.05 -9.38 -7.31
CA VAL A 312 -15.03 -9.13 -8.34
C VAL A 312 -15.27 -10.02 -9.55
N HIS A 313 -14.55 -9.77 -10.64
CA HIS A 313 -14.65 -10.59 -11.84
C HIS A 313 -14.35 -12.07 -11.54
N LYS A 314 -15.16 -12.99 -12.09
CA LYS A 314 -15.06 -14.44 -11.83
C LYS A 314 -13.70 -15.06 -12.14
N ASN A 315 -12.95 -14.44 -13.06
CA ASN A 315 -11.63 -14.95 -13.45
C ASN A 315 -10.57 -14.84 -12.33
N TRP A 316 -10.85 -14.09 -11.26
CA TRP A 316 -10.04 -14.10 -10.05
C TRP A 316 -10.06 -15.45 -9.29
N ASP A 317 -11.04 -16.32 -9.53
CA ASP A 317 -11.17 -17.65 -8.91
C ASP A 317 -10.32 -18.73 -9.61
N LYS A 318 -9.77 -18.46 -10.80
CA LYS A 318 -9.04 -19.46 -11.59
C LYS A 318 -7.77 -19.97 -10.91
N HIS A 319 -7.11 -19.12 -10.14
CA HIS A 319 -5.87 -19.46 -9.47
C HIS A 319 -6.15 -19.66 -7.98
N ALA A 320 -6.01 -20.91 -7.52
CA ALA A 320 -6.10 -21.24 -6.11
C ALA A 320 -5.22 -20.29 -5.28
N ASN A 321 -5.75 -19.84 -4.14
CA ASN A 321 -5.06 -18.95 -3.20
C ASN A 321 -4.60 -17.59 -3.80
N GLY A 322 -5.29 -17.08 -4.83
CA GLY A 322 -5.01 -15.76 -5.39
C GLY A 322 -3.70 -15.69 -6.18
N GLY A 323 -3.32 -16.78 -6.85
CA GLY A 323 -2.02 -16.93 -7.52
C GLY A 323 -1.60 -15.77 -8.43
N ALA A 324 -2.52 -15.19 -9.21
CA ALA A 324 -2.22 -14.05 -10.07
C ALA A 324 -1.92 -12.75 -9.29
N LEU A 325 -2.66 -12.50 -8.21
CA LEU A 325 -2.38 -11.36 -7.33
C LEU A 325 -1.04 -11.56 -6.60
N MET A 326 -0.81 -12.76 -6.08
CA MET A 326 0.42 -13.14 -5.41
C MET A 326 1.64 -13.02 -6.35
N TYR A 327 1.49 -13.37 -7.62
CA TYR A 327 2.51 -13.12 -8.64
C TYR A 327 2.86 -11.63 -8.73
N CYS A 328 1.86 -10.77 -8.87
CA CYS A 328 2.06 -9.32 -8.96
C CYS A 328 2.73 -8.76 -7.71
N PHE A 329 2.34 -9.26 -6.53
CA PHE A 329 2.95 -8.86 -5.27
C PHE A 329 4.43 -9.25 -5.19
N ARG A 330 4.76 -10.49 -5.55
CA ARG A 330 6.15 -10.97 -5.57
C ARG A 330 6.99 -10.19 -6.55
N LYS A 331 6.48 -9.91 -7.75
CA LYS A 331 7.18 -9.06 -8.73
C LYS A 331 7.45 -7.65 -8.20
N GLY A 332 6.47 -7.06 -7.52
CA GLY A 332 6.63 -5.80 -6.79
C GLY A 332 7.78 -5.86 -5.79
N ILE A 333 7.83 -6.88 -4.94
CA ILE A 333 8.88 -7.07 -3.92
C ILE A 333 10.26 -7.32 -4.57
N GLU A 334 10.32 -8.21 -5.58
CA GLU A 334 11.54 -8.59 -6.30
C GLU A 334 12.21 -7.41 -7.01
N SER A 335 11.43 -6.46 -7.53
CA SER A 335 11.96 -5.27 -8.22
C SER A 335 12.77 -4.34 -7.30
N GLY A 336 12.60 -4.45 -5.97
CA GLY A 336 13.28 -3.60 -5.00
C GLY A 336 12.92 -2.11 -5.12
N VAL A 337 13.69 -1.23 -4.48
CA VAL A 337 13.56 0.23 -4.68
C VAL A 337 14.72 0.73 -5.50
N CYS A 338 14.44 1.59 -6.47
CA CYS A 338 15.46 2.28 -7.24
C CYS A 338 15.76 3.66 -6.65
N GLN A 339 16.92 4.22 -7.00
CA GLN A 339 17.20 5.60 -6.67
C GLN A 339 16.38 6.54 -7.55
N HIS A 340 15.89 7.64 -6.97
CA HIS A 340 15.07 8.65 -7.66
C HIS A 340 15.78 10.02 -7.70
N PRO A 341 16.92 10.15 -8.41
CA PRO A 341 17.77 11.34 -8.33
C PRO A 341 17.10 12.63 -8.83
N HIS A 342 16.09 12.52 -9.69
CA HIS A 342 15.44 13.65 -10.35
C HIS A 342 14.14 14.09 -9.68
N ILE A 343 13.72 13.47 -8.57
CA ILE A 343 12.41 13.74 -7.94
C ILE A 343 12.20 15.21 -7.54
N ASN A 344 13.29 15.94 -7.26
CA ASN A 344 13.23 17.35 -6.90
C ASN A 344 12.68 18.24 -8.03
N GLU A 345 12.78 17.80 -9.29
CA GLU A 345 12.22 18.51 -10.44
C GLU A 345 10.68 18.57 -10.37
N LEU A 346 10.03 17.64 -9.65
CA LEU A 346 8.59 17.62 -9.45
C LEU A 346 8.10 18.48 -8.25
N VAL A 347 9.00 18.96 -7.39
CA VAL A 347 8.62 19.76 -6.21
C VAL A 347 7.77 21.00 -6.55
N PRO A 348 8.03 21.75 -7.64
CA PRO A 348 7.16 22.88 -8.02
C PRO A 348 5.78 22.46 -8.54
N HIS A 349 5.61 21.19 -8.92
CA HIS A 349 4.46 20.70 -9.68
C HIS A 349 3.55 19.76 -8.89
N SER A 350 4.06 19.14 -7.83
CA SER A 350 3.33 18.20 -6.97
C SER A 350 3.36 18.65 -5.52
N ARG A 351 2.17 18.76 -4.92
CA ARG A 351 2.03 19.12 -3.50
C ARG A 351 2.56 18.00 -2.61
N SER A 352 2.24 16.75 -2.95
CA SER A 352 2.68 15.55 -2.24
C SER A 352 4.21 15.39 -2.28
N VAL A 353 4.83 15.51 -3.47
CA VAL A 353 6.30 15.44 -3.60
C VAL A 353 6.97 16.57 -2.81
N ALA A 354 6.45 17.79 -2.90
CA ALA A 354 6.98 18.93 -2.17
C ALA A 354 6.90 18.74 -0.64
N PHE A 355 5.86 18.09 -0.15
CA PHE A 355 5.72 17.72 1.26
C PHE A 355 6.70 16.61 1.63
N VAL A 356 6.69 15.48 0.91
CA VAL A 356 7.52 14.29 1.20
C VAL A 356 9.01 14.62 1.23
N VAL A 357 9.52 15.37 0.25
CA VAL A 357 10.95 15.75 0.18
C VAL A 357 11.36 16.53 1.44
N ARG A 358 10.53 17.47 1.91
CA ARG A 358 10.80 18.28 3.10
C ARG A 358 10.59 17.48 4.39
N ALA A 359 9.50 16.72 4.47
CA ALA A 359 9.16 15.87 5.60
C ALA A 359 10.25 14.83 5.87
N ARG A 360 10.85 14.24 4.82
CA ARG A 360 11.96 13.28 4.97
C ARG A 360 13.16 13.88 5.69
N GLY A 361 13.56 15.12 5.35
CA GLY A 361 14.67 15.80 6.03
C GLY A 361 14.39 16.03 7.52
N ILE A 362 13.18 16.46 7.85
CA ILE A 362 12.72 16.62 9.24
C ILE A 362 12.74 15.27 9.97
N PHE A 363 12.12 14.25 9.37
CA PHE A 363 11.98 12.92 9.95
C PHE A 363 13.34 12.34 10.33
N PHE A 364 14.31 12.39 9.42
CA PHE A 364 15.67 11.88 9.64
C PHE A 364 16.39 12.64 10.77
N SER A 365 16.24 13.97 10.81
CA SER A 365 16.82 14.77 11.87
C SER A 365 16.21 14.49 13.25
N GLU A 366 14.90 14.24 13.33
CA GLU A 366 14.26 13.90 14.60
C GLU A 366 14.51 12.44 15.00
N PHE A 367 14.64 11.53 14.03
CA PHE A 367 14.92 10.13 14.31
C PHE A 367 16.25 10.00 15.04
N GLU A 368 17.28 10.73 14.60
CA GLU A 368 18.58 10.69 15.25
C GLU A 368 18.55 11.17 16.71
N LYS A 369 17.69 12.15 17.02
CA LYS A 369 17.54 12.68 18.39
C LYS A 369 16.79 11.72 19.32
N HIS A 370 15.99 10.82 18.75
CA HIS A 370 15.07 9.94 19.46
C HIS A 370 15.32 8.46 19.15
N LYS A 371 16.51 8.13 18.64
CA LYS A 371 16.86 6.76 18.19
C LYS A 371 16.73 5.75 19.33
N ASP A 372 17.03 6.17 20.55
CA ASP A 372 16.88 5.39 21.78
C ASP A 372 15.43 4.94 22.03
N LEU A 373 14.44 5.68 21.54
CA LEU A 373 13.02 5.34 21.65
C LEU A 373 12.55 4.33 20.59
N LEU A 374 13.39 4.06 19.57
CA LEU A 374 13.06 3.24 18.41
C LEU A 374 14.12 2.14 18.20
N PRO A 375 14.38 1.28 19.21
CA PRO A 375 15.47 0.32 19.17
C PRO A 375 15.32 -0.65 17.99
N GLY A 376 16.35 -0.72 17.15
CA GLY A 376 16.41 -1.61 15.99
C GLY A 376 15.64 -1.15 14.76
N ALA A 377 14.97 0.01 14.79
CA ALA A 377 14.31 0.54 13.60
C ALA A 377 15.33 1.05 12.57
N ASP A 378 15.15 0.70 11.30
CA ASP A 378 15.75 1.44 10.20
C ASP A 378 14.96 2.74 9.93
N CYS A 379 15.66 3.87 9.86
CA CYS A 379 15.03 5.19 9.70
C CYS A 379 14.30 5.36 8.36
N GLU A 380 14.86 4.86 7.25
CA GLU A 380 14.22 4.98 5.94
C GLU A 380 12.99 4.07 5.88
N ALA A 381 13.13 2.81 6.33
CA ALA A 381 12.03 1.87 6.44
C ALA A 381 10.88 2.45 7.28
N LEU A 382 11.21 3.09 8.41
CA LEU A 382 10.19 3.72 9.26
C LEU A 382 9.52 4.88 8.55
N PHE A 383 10.28 5.76 7.86
CA PHE A 383 9.70 6.84 7.07
C PHE A 383 8.76 6.32 5.97
N ILE A 384 9.17 5.29 5.24
CA ILE A 384 8.37 4.67 4.18
C ILE A 384 7.09 4.06 4.75
N GLY A 385 7.20 3.23 5.79
CA GLY A 385 6.06 2.53 6.38
C GLY A 385 5.09 3.43 7.15
N THR A 386 5.54 4.56 7.67
CA THR A 386 4.71 5.47 8.47
C THR A 386 4.20 6.67 7.67
N VAL A 387 5.07 7.34 6.91
CA VAL A 387 4.72 8.56 6.18
C VAL A 387 4.24 8.23 4.77
N LEU A 388 5.04 7.57 3.94
CA LEU A 388 4.66 7.34 2.53
C LEU A 388 3.43 6.45 2.41
N HIS A 389 3.42 5.32 3.12
CA HIS A 389 2.28 4.39 3.12
C HIS A 389 0.96 5.08 3.50
N SER A 390 0.94 5.86 4.59
CA SER A 390 -0.29 6.52 5.06
C SER A 390 -0.77 7.63 4.12
N LEU A 391 0.15 8.36 3.50
CA LEU A 391 -0.16 9.35 2.48
C LEU A 391 -0.69 8.70 1.21
N ASP A 392 -0.13 7.58 0.75
CA ASP A 392 -0.60 6.88 -0.45
C ASP A 392 -2.06 6.42 -0.30
N HIS A 393 -2.43 5.87 0.86
CA HIS A 393 -3.82 5.53 1.14
C HIS A 393 -4.75 6.74 1.14
N SER A 394 -4.32 7.83 1.79
CA SER A 394 -5.12 9.05 1.92
C SER A 394 -5.30 9.73 0.56
N ASN A 395 -4.23 9.88 -0.21
CA ASN A 395 -4.23 10.48 -1.53
C ASN A 395 -5.02 9.64 -2.52
N LEU A 396 -4.90 8.30 -2.49
CA LEU A 396 -5.73 7.42 -3.32
C LEU A 396 -7.23 7.57 -2.98
N THR A 397 -7.57 7.70 -1.71
CA THR A 397 -8.97 7.90 -1.27
C THR A 397 -9.53 9.22 -1.77
N GLU A 398 -8.74 10.30 -1.69
CA GLU A 398 -9.13 11.64 -2.15
C GLU A 398 -9.20 11.77 -3.67
N ILE A 399 -8.28 11.13 -4.40
CA ILE A 399 -8.12 11.31 -5.85
C ILE A 399 -9.07 10.40 -6.64
N VAL A 400 -9.36 9.19 -6.18
CA VAL A 400 -10.09 8.19 -6.97
C VAL A 400 -11.40 7.82 -6.30
N ASP A 401 -12.52 7.97 -7.01
CA ASP A 401 -13.75 7.26 -6.67
C ASP A 401 -13.75 5.86 -7.32
N PRO A 402 -14.03 4.78 -6.58
CA PRO A 402 -14.05 3.41 -7.12
C PRO A 402 -15.05 3.22 -8.25
N ILE A 403 -16.10 4.04 -8.35
CA ILE A 403 -17.08 3.99 -9.44
C ILE A 403 -16.43 4.36 -10.78
N TRP A 404 -15.39 5.18 -10.79
CA TRP A 404 -14.74 5.64 -12.02
C TRP A 404 -13.95 4.54 -12.74
N LEU A 405 -13.54 3.49 -12.01
CA LEU A 405 -12.81 2.35 -12.58
C LEU A 405 -13.71 1.58 -13.56
N ASP A 406 -13.20 1.34 -14.77
CA ASP A 406 -13.95 0.67 -15.83
C ASP A 406 -13.86 -0.84 -15.74
N ARG A 407 -14.81 -1.43 -15.02
CA ARG A 407 -14.92 -2.87 -14.80
C ARG A 407 -15.37 -3.65 -16.05
N GLU A 408 -15.89 -2.95 -17.05
CA GLU A 408 -16.32 -3.55 -18.31
C GLU A 408 -15.26 -3.39 -19.43
N ASP A 409 -14.12 -2.75 -19.14
CA ASP A 409 -13.04 -2.60 -20.11
C ASP A 409 -12.53 -3.99 -20.56
N PRO A 410 -12.48 -4.26 -21.87
CA PRO A 410 -12.15 -5.59 -22.41
C PRO A 410 -10.67 -5.95 -22.30
N ARG A 411 -9.83 -5.12 -21.70
CA ARG A 411 -8.42 -5.43 -21.44
C ARG A 411 -8.10 -5.42 -19.96
N TYR A 412 -8.68 -4.49 -19.18
CA TYR A 412 -8.34 -4.28 -17.77
C TYR A 412 -9.51 -4.32 -16.78
N GLY A 413 -10.73 -4.63 -17.23
CA GLY A 413 -11.92 -4.81 -16.38
C GLY A 413 -11.73 -5.76 -15.19
N VAL A 414 -10.96 -6.85 -15.35
CA VAL A 414 -10.62 -7.77 -14.25
C VAL A 414 -9.85 -7.06 -13.13
N MET A 415 -8.80 -6.32 -13.47
CA MET A 415 -8.04 -5.54 -12.49
C MET A 415 -8.87 -4.40 -11.91
N ALA A 416 -9.61 -3.67 -12.76
CA ALA A 416 -10.49 -2.59 -12.32
C ALA A 416 -11.50 -3.07 -11.26
N SER A 417 -12.04 -4.29 -11.40
CA SER A 417 -12.98 -4.86 -10.44
C SER A 417 -12.36 -5.06 -9.06
N LEU A 418 -11.14 -5.62 -8.98
CA LEU A 418 -10.44 -5.80 -7.71
C LEU A 418 -9.96 -4.47 -7.13
N ALA A 419 -9.42 -3.59 -7.96
CA ALA A 419 -8.97 -2.26 -7.58
C ALA A 419 -10.11 -1.41 -6.96
N ALA A 420 -11.33 -1.50 -7.50
CA ALA A 420 -12.50 -0.83 -6.94
C ALA A 420 -12.87 -1.34 -5.54
N ILE A 421 -12.76 -2.66 -5.31
CA ILE A 421 -12.95 -3.26 -3.98
C ILE A 421 -11.85 -2.84 -3.02
N VAL A 422 -10.57 -2.87 -3.42
CA VAL A 422 -9.46 -2.43 -2.58
C VAL A 422 -9.63 -0.97 -2.18
N ARG A 423 -9.89 -0.09 -3.17
CA ARG A 423 -10.17 1.33 -2.90
C ARG A 423 -11.32 1.43 -1.90
N SER A 424 -12.48 0.84 -2.18
CA SER A 424 -13.66 1.06 -1.33
C SER A 424 -13.56 0.46 0.07
N GLY A 425 -12.90 -0.68 0.24
CA GLY A 425 -12.91 -1.45 1.48
C GLY A 425 -11.61 -1.45 2.29
N PHE A 426 -10.51 -0.89 1.79
CA PHE A 426 -9.18 -1.08 2.41
C PHE A 426 -8.29 0.16 2.42
N THR A 427 -8.81 1.34 2.07
CA THR A 427 -7.99 2.58 2.01
C THR A 427 -8.31 3.63 3.05
N SER A 428 -9.49 3.57 3.67
CA SER A 428 -9.90 4.48 4.74
C SER A 428 -9.27 4.11 6.07
N ASP A 429 -9.48 4.91 7.12
CA ASP A 429 -9.06 4.50 8.47
C ASP A 429 -10.01 3.43 9.03
N LEU A 430 -9.46 2.44 9.74
CA LEU A 430 -10.25 1.44 10.45
C LEU A 430 -11.28 2.05 11.42
N PRO A 431 -12.53 1.56 11.43
CA PRO A 431 -13.49 1.89 12.47
C PRO A 431 -13.09 1.26 13.80
N TRP A 432 -13.42 1.95 14.91
CA TRP A 432 -13.37 1.42 16.28
C TRP A 432 -12.01 0.89 16.77
N ILE A 433 -10.92 1.33 16.16
CA ILE A 433 -9.58 1.00 16.67
C ILE A 433 -9.40 1.56 18.09
N SER A 434 -8.98 0.70 19.02
CA SER A 434 -8.88 1.03 20.45
C SER A 434 -7.57 1.70 20.85
N PHE A 435 -6.69 1.97 19.88
CA PHE A 435 -5.39 2.60 20.14
C PHE A 435 -5.09 3.74 19.17
N HIS A 436 -4.26 4.66 19.64
CA HIS A 436 -3.82 5.80 18.86
C HIS A 436 -2.79 5.38 17.81
N LYS A 437 -3.04 5.74 16.55
CA LYS A 437 -2.19 5.39 15.39
C LYS A 437 -1.68 6.59 14.59
N LYS A 438 -2.09 7.82 14.88
CA LYS A 438 -1.65 9.02 14.16
C LYS A 438 -0.34 9.53 14.77
N PHE A 439 0.41 10.35 14.05
CA PHE A 439 1.51 11.10 14.69
C PHE A 439 0.96 12.16 15.65
N LYS A 440 -0.10 12.85 15.21
CA LYS A 440 -0.79 13.91 15.95
C LYS A 440 -1.50 13.35 17.18
N GLY A 441 -1.06 13.73 18.37
CA GLY A 441 -1.66 13.26 19.62
C GLY A 441 -1.25 11.84 19.99
N SER A 442 -0.16 11.33 19.43
CA SER A 442 0.44 10.05 19.78
C SER A 442 0.98 10.02 21.21
N GLY A 443 1.39 11.18 21.73
CA GLY A 443 2.09 11.29 23.01
C GLY A 443 3.51 10.72 22.98
N HIS A 444 3.98 10.21 21.83
CA HIS A 444 5.32 9.69 21.68
C HIS A 444 6.27 10.80 21.19
N PRO A 445 7.37 11.10 21.90
CA PRO A 445 8.20 12.30 21.64
C PRO A 445 8.64 12.46 20.18
N PHE A 446 9.12 11.37 19.57
CA PHE A 446 9.54 11.35 18.17
C PHE A 446 8.42 11.75 17.20
N TYR A 447 7.28 11.07 17.26
CA TYR A 447 6.18 11.28 16.30
C TYR A 447 5.54 12.65 16.46
N GLU A 448 5.39 13.15 17.70
CA GLU A 448 4.93 14.51 17.99
C GLU A 448 5.87 15.57 17.41
N ALA A 449 7.19 15.42 17.63
CA ALA A 449 8.18 16.37 17.12
C ALA A 449 8.18 16.44 15.59
N VAL A 450 8.06 15.29 14.91
CA VAL A 450 7.92 15.23 13.46
C VAL A 450 6.62 15.91 13.02
N TYR A 451 5.47 15.58 13.63
CA TYR A 451 4.18 16.17 13.27
C TYR A 451 4.15 17.70 13.43
N GLN A 452 4.66 18.22 14.55
CA GLN A 452 4.70 19.67 14.81
C GLN A 452 5.49 20.44 13.75
N LYS A 453 6.52 19.82 13.16
CA LYS A 453 7.34 20.42 12.10
C LYS A 453 6.71 20.23 10.72
N CYS A 454 6.24 19.02 10.41
CA CYS A 454 5.61 18.71 9.13
C CYS A 454 4.28 19.47 8.93
N SER A 455 3.50 19.66 9.99
CA SER A 455 2.22 20.41 9.92
C SER A 455 2.39 21.88 9.54
N LYS A 456 3.60 22.45 9.70
CA LYS A 456 3.95 23.80 9.22
C LYS A 456 4.26 23.85 7.72
N ILE A 457 4.57 22.70 7.10
CA ILE A 457 4.77 22.58 5.64
C ILE A 457 3.42 22.40 4.97
N ASP A 458 2.69 21.36 5.40
CA ASP A 458 1.36 21.05 4.91
C ASP A 458 0.59 20.30 5.99
N LYS A 459 -0.39 20.99 6.57
CA LYS A 459 -1.17 20.44 7.67
C LYS A 459 -2.02 19.23 7.27
N ALA A 460 -2.59 19.22 6.07
CA ALA A 460 -3.48 18.14 5.66
C ALA A 460 -2.70 16.84 5.46
N HIS A 461 -1.54 16.91 4.80
CA HIS A 461 -0.64 15.75 4.68
C HIS A 461 -0.13 15.30 6.06
N ALA A 462 0.27 16.24 6.92
CA ALA A 462 0.74 15.89 8.26
C ALA A 462 -0.34 15.23 9.14
N ASP A 463 -1.61 15.66 9.03
CA ASP A 463 -2.74 15.07 9.75
C ASP A 463 -3.02 13.63 9.31
N ASN A 464 -2.58 13.24 8.11
CA ASN A 464 -2.74 11.90 7.57
C ASN A 464 -1.58 10.94 7.89
N MET A 465 -0.49 11.39 8.53
CA MET A 465 0.63 10.53 8.91
C MET A 465 0.27 9.56 10.05
N ASP A 466 0.52 8.27 9.85
CA ASP A 466 0.28 7.19 10.82
C ASP A 466 1.58 6.63 11.41
N SER A 467 1.61 6.32 12.70
CA SER A 467 2.77 5.77 13.45
C SER A 467 3.07 4.30 13.18
N CYS A 468 2.23 3.61 12.41
CA CYS A 468 2.42 2.24 11.94
C CYS A 468 1.62 2.01 10.65
N ILE A 469 1.89 0.89 9.98
CA ILE A 469 1.07 0.45 8.84
C ILE A 469 -0.29 -0.04 9.36
N ILE A 470 -1.32 0.75 9.11
CA ILE A 470 -2.72 0.43 9.46
C ILE A 470 -3.71 1.38 8.76
N LYS A 471 -4.41 0.84 7.77
CA LYS A 471 -5.54 1.47 7.09
C LYS A 471 -6.66 0.45 6.97
#